data_AF-A0A438G0C2-F1
#
_entry.id   AF-A0A438G0C2-F1
#
_cell.length_a   1.000
_cell.length_b   1.000
_cell.length_c   1.000
_cell.angle_alpha   90.00
_cell.angle_beta   90.00
_cell.angle_gamma   90.00
#
_symmetry.space_group_name_H-M   'P 1'
#
loop_
_entity.id
_entity.type
_entity.pdbx_description
1 polymer ?
#
loop_
_entity_poly.entity_id
_entity_poly.type
_entity_poly.pdbx_seq_one_letter_code
_entity_poly.pdbx_strand_id
1 'polypeptide(L)'
;MAVPGGHRQRGRPRALIGEPVRPRVPLRRLLRVASVACGIQFGWALQLSLLTPYVQELGIPHAWSSIIWLCGPLSGLLVQPLVGHLSDRCNSRFGRRRPFIVAGATSIVVAVLIIGFSADIGGLLGDGADRRPRAVATFVVGFWLLDVANNVTQGPCRALLADLTGNAFLFFIGCIYDFIISAYQLTMKT
;
A
#
# COMPACT_ATOMS: atom_id res chain seq x y z
N MET A 1 -13.32 -52.80 -61.93
CA MET A 1 -13.49 -51.36 -61.64
C MET A 1 -12.86 -51.09 -60.28
N ALA A 2 -11.88 -50.19 -60.22
CA ALA A 2 -10.99 -49.98 -59.08
C ALA A 2 -11.61 -49.16 -57.92
N VAL A 3 -11.08 -49.41 -56.72
CA VAL A 3 -11.29 -48.83 -55.37
C VAL A 3 -11.02 -47.30 -55.30
N PRO A 4 -11.09 -46.53 -54.17
CA PRO A 4 -11.78 -46.60 -52.85
C PRO A 4 -12.38 -45.23 -52.39
N GLY A 5 -12.94 -45.14 -51.17
CA GLY A 5 -13.12 -43.83 -50.52
C GLY A 5 -13.66 -43.80 -49.09
N GLY A 6 -12.93 -44.36 -48.12
CA GLY A 6 -13.26 -44.20 -46.70
C GLY A 6 -13.18 -42.74 -46.25
N HIS A 7 -14.20 -42.28 -45.51
CA HIS A 7 -14.20 -41.00 -44.81
C HIS A 7 -13.13 -41.00 -43.71
N ARG A 8 -11.88 -40.68 -44.08
CA ARG A 8 -10.85 -40.22 -43.14
C ARG A 8 -11.29 -38.86 -42.61
N GLN A 9 -11.88 -38.83 -41.42
CA GLN A 9 -11.90 -37.63 -40.58
C GLN A 9 -10.43 -37.23 -40.35
N ARG A 10 -9.96 -36.25 -41.13
CA ARG A 10 -8.69 -35.57 -40.87
C ARG A 10 -8.83 -34.91 -39.50
N GLY A 11 -8.23 -35.52 -38.49
CA GLY A 11 -7.96 -34.87 -37.22
C GLY A 11 -7.24 -33.56 -37.52
N ARG A 12 -7.92 -32.43 -37.30
CA ARG A 12 -7.25 -31.13 -37.27
C ARG A 12 -6.15 -31.24 -36.22
N PRO A 13 -4.88 -30.96 -36.54
CA PRO A 13 -3.85 -30.82 -35.53
C PRO A 13 -4.37 -29.79 -34.54
N ARG A 14 -4.67 -30.23 -33.31
CA ARG A 14 -4.97 -29.36 -32.18
C ARG A 14 -3.73 -28.48 -32.06
N ALA A 15 -3.83 -27.24 -32.54
CA ALA A 15 -2.75 -26.27 -32.41
C ALA A 15 -2.33 -26.32 -30.94
N LEU A 16 -1.13 -26.82 -30.68
CA LEU A 16 -0.47 -26.68 -29.39
C LEU A 16 -0.36 -25.17 -29.22
N ILE A 17 -1.33 -24.58 -28.51
CA ILE A 17 -1.24 -23.23 -27.99
C ILE A 17 -0.03 -23.33 -27.06
N GLY A 18 1.16 -23.03 -27.60
CA GLY A 18 2.33 -22.86 -26.79
C GLY A 18 1.96 -21.78 -25.79
N GLU A 19 1.96 -22.12 -24.50
CA GLU A 19 1.87 -21.16 -23.42
C GLU A 19 2.78 -19.98 -23.80
N PRO A 20 2.25 -18.76 -23.96
CA PRO A 20 3.06 -17.64 -24.40
C PRO A 20 4.22 -17.50 -23.42
N VAL A 21 5.46 -17.65 -23.92
CA VAL A 21 6.68 -17.49 -23.12
C VAL A 21 6.65 -16.07 -22.56
N ARG A 22 6.27 -15.92 -21.29
CA ARG A 22 6.19 -14.61 -20.65
C ARG A 22 7.59 -13.99 -20.71
N PRO A 23 7.76 -12.80 -21.33
CA PRO A 23 9.06 -12.15 -21.39
C PRO A 23 9.59 -11.98 -19.98
N ARG A 24 10.84 -12.41 -19.73
CA ARG A 24 11.50 -12.17 -18.43
C ARG A 24 11.57 -10.66 -18.21
N VAL A 25 10.90 -10.17 -17.18
CA VAL A 25 10.91 -8.74 -16.82
C VAL A 25 12.35 -8.38 -16.43
N PRO A 26 12.94 -7.30 -16.99
CA PRO A 26 14.30 -6.93 -16.64
C PRO A 26 14.39 -6.58 -15.15
N LEU A 27 15.46 -7.05 -14.48
CA LEU A 27 15.69 -6.86 -13.04
C LEU A 27 15.57 -5.40 -12.58
N ARG A 28 16.05 -4.45 -13.39
CA ARG A 28 15.91 -3.01 -13.12
C ARG A 28 14.46 -2.56 -12.97
N ARG A 29 13.53 -3.18 -13.70
CA ARG A 29 12.10 -2.87 -13.61
C ARG A 29 11.50 -3.51 -12.37
N LEU A 30 11.89 -4.74 -12.04
CA LEU A 30 11.52 -5.40 -10.78
C LEU A 30 11.96 -4.58 -9.56
N LEU A 31 13.22 -4.15 -9.51
CA LEU A 31 13.76 -3.35 -8.41
C LEU A 31 13.02 -2.04 -8.21
N ARG A 32 12.67 -1.31 -9.29
CA ARG A 32 11.91 -0.05 -9.20
C ARG A 32 10.51 -0.22 -8.62
N VAL A 33 9.87 -1.36 -8.86
CA VAL A 33 8.50 -1.58 -8.38
C VAL A 33 8.54 -2.20 -6.97
N ALA A 34 9.54 -3.03 -6.70
CA ALA A 34 9.83 -3.53 -5.35
C ALA A 34 10.17 -2.39 -4.37
N SER A 35 10.89 -1.35 -4.80
CA SER A 35 11.19 -0.20 -3.94
C SER A 35 9.94 0.58 -3.53
N VAL A 36 8.93 0.67 -4.40
CA VAL A 36 7.63 1.27 -4.06
C VAL A 36 6.89 0.42 -3.04
N ALA A 37 6.84 -0.90 -3.26
CA ALA A 37 6.23 -1.82 -2.30
C ALA A 37 6.90 -1.76 -0.92
N CYS A 38 8.24 -1.70 -0.90
CA CYS A 38 9.01 -1.49 0.33
C CYS A 38 8.63 -0.19 1.04
N GLY A 39 8.50 0.92 0.31
CA GLY A 39 8.09 2.21 0.87
C GLY A 39 6.69 2.16 1.53
N ILE A 40 5.74 1.45 0.93
CA ILE A 40 4.40 1.28 1.50
C ILE A 40 4.47 0.49 2.81
N GLN A 41 5.26 -0.59 2.84
CA GLN A 41 5.44 -1.39 4.05
C GLN A 41 6.16 -0.61 5.16
N PHE A 42 7.12 0.23 4.79
CA PHE A 42 7.75 1.17 5.72
C PHE A 42 6.74 2.19 6.28
N GLY A 43 5.84 2.72 5.45
CA GLY A 43 4.75 3.60 5.89
C GLY A 43 3.83 2.93 6.91
N TRP A 44 3.46 1.67 6.67
CA TRP A 44 2.71 0.87 7.65
C TRP A 44 3.50 0.61 8.93
N ALA A 45 4.80 0.30 8.83
CA ALA A 45 5.65 0.11 10.01
C ALA A 45 5.74 1.39 10.86
N LEU A 46 5.90 2.55 10.23
CA LEU A 46 5.90 3.85 10.92
C LEU A 46 4.57 4.13 11.60
N GLN A 47 3.44 3.90 10.91
CA GLN A 47 2.11 4.05 11.47
C GLN A 47 1.94 3.23 12.76
N LEU A 48 2.32 1.96 12.69
CA LEU A 48 2.27 1.04 13.81
C LEU A 48 3.23 1.49 14.94
N SER A 49 4.45 1.92 14.61
CA SER A 49 5.47 2.26 15.62
C SER A 49 5.28 3.62 16.29
N LEU A 50 4.67 4.59 15.62
CA LEU A 50 4.62 5.99 16.08
C LEU A 50 3.49 6.26 17.07
N LEU A 51 2.39 5.52 17.01
CA LEU A 51 1.21 5.85 17.80
C LEU A 51 1.42 5.71 19.31
N THR A 52 1.97 4.57 19.74
CA THR A 52 2.23 4.29 21.15
C THR A 52 3.18 5.34 21.79
N PRO A 53 4.38 5.61 21.25
CA PRO A 53 5.28 6.58 21.85
C PRO A 53 4.70 8.01 21.85
N TYR A 54 3.98 8.43 20.79
CA TYR A 54 3.39 9.77 20.75
C TYR A 54 2.26 9.97 21.77
N VAL A 55 1.42 8.95 21.97
CA VAL A 55 0.36 9.00 23.00
C VAL A 55 0.96 9.13 24.39
N GLN A 56 2.06 8.43 24.65
CA GLN A 56 2.80 8.50 25.92
C GLN A 56 3.51 9.84 26.10
N GLU A 57 4.20 10.35 25.07
CA GLU A 57 4.95 11.60 25.11
C GLU A 57 4.03 12.82 25.34
N LEU A 58 2.86 12.83 24.70
CA LEU A 58 1.89 13.92 24.81
C LEU A 58 0.97 13.78 26.03
N GLY A 59 1.14 12.73 26.85
CA GLY A 59 0.32 12.48 28.03
C GLY A 59 -1.16 12.26 27.72
N ILE A 60 -1.48 11.80 26.52
CA ILE A 60 -2.86 11.58 26.08
C ILE A 60 -3.41 10.36 26.82
N PRO A 61 -4.60 10.44 27.46
CA PRO A 61 -5.21 9.28 28.08
C PRO A 61 -5.40 8.16 27.06
N HIS A 62 -5.02 6.93 27.41
CA HIS A 62 -5.12 5.76 26.52
C HIS A 62 -6.51 5.58 25.86
N ALA A 63 -7.59 6.04 26.50
CA ALA A 63 -8.93 6.05 25.94
C ALA A 63 -9.05 6.76 24.58
N TRP A 64 -8.23 7.79 24.32
CA TRP A 64 -8.23 8.53 23.05
C TRP A 64 -7.41 7.83 21.96
N SER A 65 -6.49 6.92 22.32
CA SER A 65 -5.73 6.14 21.32
C SER A 65 -6.65 5.33 20.42
N SER A 66 -7.77 4.82 20.95
CA SER A 66 -8.79 4.09 20.18
C SER A 66 -9.43 4.94 19.07
N ILE A 67 -9.59 6.24 19.30
CA ILE A 67 -10.13 7.18 18.29
C ILE A 67 -9.09 7.42 17.19
N ILE A 68 -7.81 7.51 17.54
CA ILE A 68 -6.74 7.66 16.55
C ILE A 68 -6.67 6.39 15.69
N TRP A 69 -6.75 5.20 16.30
CA TRP A 69 -6.81 3.90 15.62
C TRP A 69 -8.04 3.69 14.75
N LEU A 70 -9.13 4.45 14.98
CA LEU A 70 -10.34 4.35 14.17
C LEU A 70 -10.09 4.70 12.71
N CYS A 71 -8.99 5.39 12.39
CA CYS A 71 -8.58 5.63 11.01
C CYS A 71 -8.49 4.34 10.20
N GLY A 72 -7.91 3.27 10.73
CA GLY A 72 -7.66 2.02 10.01
C GLY A 72 -8.93 1.38 9.43
N PRO A 73 -9.96 1.06 10.26
CA PRO A 73 -11.20 0.50 9.74
C PRO A 73 -11.99 1.49 8.87
N LEU A 74 -11.99 2.79 9.21
CA LEU A 74 -12.72 3.80 8.42
C LEU A 74 -12.11 4.02 7.04
N SER A 75 -10.79 4.18 6.98
CA SER A 75 -10.06 4.34 5.72
C SER A 75 -10.12 3.04 4.92
N GLY A 76 -9.99 1.88 5.55
CA GLY A 76 -10.13 0.59 4.87
C GLY A 76 -11.49 0.43 4.21
N LEU A 77 -12.56 0.83 4.91
CA LEU A 77 -13.93 0.76 4.41
C LEU A 77 -14.19 1.76 3.27
N LEU A 78 -13.67 2.98 3.37
CA LEU A 78 -14.00 4.06 2.43
C LEU A 78 -12.99 4.20 1.29
N VAL A 79 -11.70 4.23 1.61
CA VAL A 79 -10.62 4.52 0.65
C VAL A 79 -10.45 3.38 -0.33
N GLN A 80 -10.49 2.13 0.12
CA GLN A 80 -10.27 0.98 -0.76
C GLN A 80 -11.28 0.88 -1.92
N PRO A 81 -12.61 0.92 -1.70
CA PRO A 81 -13.57 0.88 -2.81
C PRO A 81 -13.50 2.14 -3.69
N LEU A 82 -13.30 3.31 -3.08
CA LEU A 82 -13.26 4.58 -3.79
C LEU A 82 -12.04 4.65 -4.73
N VAL A 83 -10.86 4.27 -4.23
CA VAL A 83 -9.63 4.22 -5.02
C VAL A 83 -9.69 3.11 -6.06
N GLY A 84 -10.30 1.96 -5.75
CA GLY A 84 -10.56 0.91 -6.74
C GLY A 84 -11.31 1.47 -7.95
N HIS A 85 -12.47 2.07 -7.70
CA HIS A 85 -13.32 2.67 -8.74
C HIS A 85 -12.64 3.84 -9.49
N LEU A 86 -12.00 4.76 -8.77
CA LEU A 86 -11.30 5.90 -9.39
C LEU A 86 -10.10 5.45 -10.22
N SER A 87 -9.35 4.46 -9.73
CA SER A 87 -8.21 3.92 -10.45
C SER A 87 -8.65 3.23 -11.73
N ASP A 88 -9.80 2.54 -11.74
CA ASP A 88 -10.30 1.85 -12.92
C ASP A 88 -10.83 2.78 -14.01
N ARG A 89 -11.23 4.01 -13.66
CA ARG A 89 -11.71 5.02 -14.60
C ARG A 89 -10.63 5.99 -15.09
N CYS A 90 -9.42 5.91 -14.57
CA CYS A 90 -8.37 6.86 -14.90
C CYS A 90 -7.69 6.54 -16.24
N ASN A 91 -7.80 7.44 -17.20
CA ASN A 91 -7.18 7.31 -18.53
C ASN A 91 -5.98 8.25 -18.69
N SER A 92 -4.97 8.12 -17.81
CA SER A 92 -3.76 8.96 -17.86
C SER A 92 -2.75 8.47 -18.90
N ARG A 93 -2.01 9.40 -19.53
CA ARG A 93 -0.93 9.11 -20.51
C ARG A 93 0.18 8.21 -19.97
N PHE A 94 0.33 8.13 -18.65
CA PHE A 94 1.34 7.30 -17.97
C PHE A 94 0.82 5.92 -17.56
N GLY A 95 -0.42 5.59 -17.93
CA GLY A 95 -1.13 4.36 -17.57
C GLY A 95 -2.10 4.56 -16.41
N ARG A 96 -3.06 3.65 -16.31
CA ARG A 96 -4.21 3.72 -15.38
C ARG A 96 -3.83 3.74 -13.88
N ARG A 97 -2.77 3.01 -13.50
CA ARG A 97 -2.42 2.72 -12.10
C ARG A 97 -1.29 3.57 -11.53
N ARG A 98 -0.39 4.06 -12.38
CA ARG A 98 0.79 4.84 -11.98
C ARG A 98 0.49 6.21 -11.34
N PRO A 99 -0.49 7.02 -11.79
CA PRO A 99 -0.74 8.32 -11.17
C PRO A 99 -1.18 8.20 -9.71
N PHE A 100 -1.98 7.17 -9.37
CA PHE A 100 -2.39 6.92 -7.99
C PHE A 100 -1.23 6.51 -7.09
N ILE A 101 -0.31 5.69 -7.62
CA ILE A 101 0.89 5.29 -6.88
C ILE A 101 1.79 6.50 -6.59
N VAL A 102 2.00 7.38 -7.57
CA VAL A 102 2.82 8.58 -7.39
C VAL A 102 2.13 9.55 -6.43
N ALA A 103 0.85 9.85 -6.64
CA ALA A 103 0.10 10.72 -5.76
C ALA A 103 0.08 10.21 -4.31
N GLY A 104 -0.19 8.91 -4.13
CA GLY A 104 -0.18 8.29 -2.81
C GLY A 104 1.21 8.27 -2.17
N ALA A 105 2.27 7.96 -2.92
CA ALA A 105 3.65 8.03 -2.41
C ALA A 105 4.05 9.45 -2.00
N THR A 106 3.67 10.47 -2.78
CA THR A 106 3.89 11.87 -2.41
C THR A 106 3.11 12.23 -1.14
N SER A 107 1.86 11.81 -1.02
CA SER A 107 1.06 12.01 0.19
C SER A 107 1.66 11.30 1.42
N ILE A 108 2.24 10.11 1.27
CA ILE A 108 2.97 9.42 2.35
C ILE A 108 4.15 10.27 2.82
N VAL A 109 4.98 10.79 1.90
CA VAL A 109 6.12 11.64 2.25
C VAL A 109 5.65 12.88 3.02
N VAL A 110 4.62 13.55 2.54
CA VAL A 110 4.04 14.73 3.21
C VAL A 110 3.51 14.36 4.60
N ALA A 111 2.80 13.24 4.74
CA ALA A 111 2.26 12.79 6.01
C ALA A 111 3.36 12.47 7.03
N VAL A 112 4.42 11.78 6.60
CA VAL A 112 5.59 11.47 7.47
C VAL A 112 6.29 12.75 7.92
N LEU A 113 6.43 13.75 7.04
CA LEU A 113 6.99 15.05 7.42
C LEU A 113 6.10 15.77 8.45
N ILE A 114 4.78 15.78 8.25
CA ILE A 114 3.84 16.38 9.21
C ILE A 114 3.95 15.70 10.58
N ILE A 115 4.04 14.37 10.61
CA ILE A 115 4.19 13.63 11.87
C ILE A 115 5.54 13.95 12.53
N GLY A 116 6.63 13.89 11.76
CA GLY A 116 7.99 14.14 12.25
C GLY A 116 8.18 15.56 12.80
N PHE A 117 7.53 16.55 12.19
CA PHE A 117 7.57 17.95 12.63
C PHE A 117 6.35 18.37 13.46
N SER A 118 5.54 17.42 13.95
CA SER A 118 4.27 17.75 14.63
C SER A 118 4.47 18.57 15.91
N ALA A 119 5.55 18.30 16.66
CA ALA A 119 5.92 19.09 17.83
C ALA A 119 6.32 20.53 17.49
N ASP A 120 7.14 20.72 16.45
CA ASP A 120 7.57 22.04 15.98
C ASP A 120 6.39 22.85 15.43
N ILE A 121 5.53 22.21 14.64
CA ILE A 121 4.30 22.82 14.11
C ILE A 121 3.37 23.22 15.25
N GLY A 122 3.18 22.35 16.27
CA GLY A 122 2.40 22.68 17.45
C GLY A 122 2.96 23.89 18.21
N GLY A 123 4.28 23.95 18.38
CA GLY A 123 4.97 25.09 18.99
C GLY A 123 4.77 26.39 18.20
N LEU A 124 4.92 26.34 16.87
CA LEU A 124 4.66 27.49 15.98
C LEU A 124 3.20 27.96 16.03
N LEU A 125 2.25 27.04 16.21
CA LEU A 125 0.83 27.36 16.36
C LEU A 125 0.48 27.89 17.76
N GLY A 126 1.46 28.02 18.66
CA GLY A 126 1.34 28.66 19.96
C GLY A 126 1.11 27.69 21.13
N ASP A 127 1.59 26.45 21.03
CA ASP A 127 1.56 25.50 22.15
C ASP A 127 2.52 25.95 23.27
N GLY A 128 2.03 25.85 24.51
CA GLY A 128 2.81 26.20 25.69
C GLY A 128 3.65 25.01 26.18
N ALA A 129 4.58 25.28 27.11
CA ALA A 129 5.44 24.25 27.69
C ALA A 129 4.65 23.11 28.36
N ASP A 130 3.52 23.43 28.99
CA ASP A 130 2.71 22.50 29.79
C ASP A 130 1.60 21.78 29.03
N ARG A 131 1.13 22.34 27.90
CA ARG A 131 0.03 21.77 27.10
C ARG A 131 0.30 21.95 25.62
N ARG A 132 0.33 20.83 24.89
CA ARG A 132 0.62 20.77 23.45
C ARG A 132 -0.54 20.25 22.59
N PRO A 133 -1.76 20.81 22.70
CA PRO A 133 -2.93 20.28 22.00
C PRO A 133 -2.82 20.41 20.48
N ARG A 134 -2.09 21.40 19.96
CA ARG A 134 -1.93 21.59 18.52
C ARG A 134 -0.89 20.64 17.94
N ALA A 135 0.14 20.28 18.70
CA ALA A 135 1.04 19.18 18.34
C ALA A 135 0.28 17.85 18.24
N VAL A 136 -0.59 17.57 19.23
CA VAL A 136 -1.49 16.40 19.20
C VAL A 136 -2.37 16.41 17.96
N ALA A 137 -3.05 17.52 17.69
CA ALA A 137 -3.92 17.64 16.52
C ALA A 137 -3.16 17.44 15.20
N THR A 138 -1.97 18.04 15.09
CA THR A 138 -1.09 17.91 13.91
C THR A 138 -0.64 16.46 13.72
N PHE A 139 -0.25 15.79 14.80
CA PHE A 139 0.08 14.37 14.78
C PHE A 139 -1.10 13.52 14.32
N VAL A 140 -2.29 13.72 14.88
CA VAL A 140 -3.50 12.94 14.53
C VAL A 140 -3.87 13.13 13.06
N VAL A 141 -3.82 14.37 12.56
CA VAL A 141 -4.05 14.67 11.14
C VAL A 141 -3.01 14.00 10.25
N GLY A 142 -1.73 14.10 10.60
CA GLY A 142 -0.65 13.44 9.87
C GLY A 142 -0.80 11.91 9.87
N PHE A 143 -1.18 11.33 11.00
CA PHE A 143 -1.41 9.90 11.18
C PHE A 143 -2.56 9.40 10.31
N TRP A 144 -3.69 10.10 10.31
CA TRP A 144 -4.83 9.78 9.46
C TRP A 144 -4.50 9.94 7.97
N LEU A 145 -3.76 10.99 7.62
CA LEU A 145 -3.30 11.19 6.25
C LEU A 145 -2.37 10.07 5.79
N LEU A 146 -1.44 9.63 6.65
CA LEU A 146 -0.54 8.51 6.37
C LEU A 146 -1.34 7.22 6.12
N ASP A 147 -2.35 6.95 6.95
CA ASP A 147 -3.19 5.75 6.84
C ASP A 147 -4.00 5.75 5.53
N VAL A 148 -4.64 6.88 5.21
CA VAL A 148 -5.35 7.05 3.94
C VAL A 148 -4.39 6.90 2.76
N ALA A 149 -3.23 7.54 2.78
CA ALA A 149 -2.26 7.49 1.70
C ALA A 149 -1.69 6.07 1.48
N ASN A 150 -1.42 5.33 2.56
CA ASN A 150 -1.05 3.92 2.52
C ASN A 150 -2.15 3.09 1.84
N ASN A 151 -3.40 3.25 2.26
CA ASN A 151 -4.55 2.56 1.68
C ASN A 151 -4.76 2.91 0.18
N VAL A 152 -4.60 4.18 -0.21
CA VAL A 152 -4.68 4.64 -1.61
C VAL A 152 -3.60 3.97 -2.47
N THR A 153 -2.39 3.84 -1.96
CA THR A 153 -1.24 3.37 -2.74
C THR A 153 -1.22 1.85 -2.86
N GLN A 154 -1.63 1.14 -1.80
CA GLN A 154 -1.49 -0.30 -1.67
C GLN A 154 -2.29 -1.08 -2.72
N GLY A 155 -3.55 -0.73 -2.98
CA GLY A 155 -4.39 -1.38 -3.99
C GLY A 155 -3.79 -1.32 -5.41
N PRO A 156 -3.58 -0.11 -5.96
CA PRO A 156 -2.97 0.09 -7.27
C PRO A 156 -1.56 -0.50 -7.38
N CYS A 157 -0.75 -0.41 -6.33
CA CYS A 157 0.60 -0.97 -6.32
C CYS A 157 0.56 -2.50 -6.42
N ARG A 158 -0.30 -3.16 -5.64
CA ARG A 158 -0.49 -4.62 -5.73
C ARG A 158 -0.91 -5.05 -7.13
N ALA A 159 -1.84 -4.33 -7.71
CA ALA A 159 -2.37 -4.63 -9.02
C ALA A 159 -1.30 -4.42 -10.12
N LEU A 160 -0.52 -3.34 -10.06
CA LEU A 160 0.60 -3.09 -10.98
C LEU A 160 1.69 -4.16 -10.88
N LEU A 161 1.98 -4.64 -9.67
CA LEU A 161 2.97 -5.69 -9.45
C LEU A 161 2.51 -7.03 -10.00
N ALA A 162 1.24 -7.41 -9.76
CA ALA A 162 0.65 -8.60 -10.37
C ALA A 162 0.73 -8.58 -11.90
N ASP A 163 0.46 -7.42 -12.53
CA ASP A 163 0.55 -7.24 -13.98
C ASP A 163 1.99 -7.43 -14.51
N LEU A 164 3.02 -7.11 -13.71
CA LEU A 164 4.41 -7.12 -14.16
C LEU A 164 5.14 -8.44 -13.87
N THR A 165 4.84 -9.12 -12.76
CA THR A 165 5.63 -10.27 -12.28
C THR A 165 4.88 -11.60 -12.28
N GLY A 166 3.56 -11.62 -12.53
CA GLY A 166 2.73 -12.78 -12.23
C GLY A 166 2.69 -13.12 -10.73
N ASN A 167 2.29 -14.34 -10.37
CA ASN A 167 1.98 -14.77 -8.98
C ASN A 167 3.17 -14.77 -8.00
N ALA A 168 4.42 -14.58 -8.45
CA ALA A 168 5.61 -14.54 -7.57
C ALA A 168 5.59 -13.38 -6.55
N PHE A 169 4.70 -12.40 -6.76
CA PHE A 169 4.53 -11.23 -5.90
C PHE A 169 3.72 -11.49 -4.61
N LEU A 170 2.82 -12.48 -4.63
CA LEU A 170 2.03 -12.84 -3.44
C LEU A 170 2.93 -13.34 -2.29
N PHE A 171 4.07 -13.95 -2.63
CA PHE A 171 5.02 -14.49 -1.66
C PHE A 171 5.84 -13.39 -0.98
N PHE A 172 6.30 -12.38 -1.72
CA PHE A 172 7.13 -11.30 -1.15
C PHE A 172 6.30 -10.30 -0.33
N ILE A 173 5.05 -10.02 -0.74
CA ILE A 173 4.11 -9.25 0.09
C ILE A 173 3.68 -10.03 1.33
N GLY A 174 3.41 -11.34 1.20
CA GLY A 174 3.10 -12.21 2.33
C GLY A 174 4.21 -12.17 3.38
N CYS A 175 5.46 -12.37 2.97
CA CYS A 175 6.60 -12.33 3.88
C CYS A 175 6.80 -10.99 4.60
N ILE A 176 6.54 -9.85 3.96
CA ILE A 176 6.70 -8.55 4.63
C ILE A 176 5.50 -8.26 5.54
N TYR A 177 4.28 -8.65 5.16
CA TYR A 177 3.10 -8.55 6.04
C TYR A 177 3.24 -9.44 7.28
N ASP A 178 3.68 -10.68 7.12
CA ASP A 178 3.94 -11.60 8.23
C ASP A 178 5.08 -11.09 9.12
N PHE A 179 6.13 -10.51 8.56
CA PHE A 179 7.22 -9.92 9.33
C PHE A 179 6.76 -8.70 10.17
N ILE A 180 5.93 -7.82 9.60
CA ILE A 180 5.41 -6.63 10.31
C ILE A 180 4.42 -7.03 11.42
N ILE A 181 3.49 -7.96 11.13
CA ILE A 181 2.56 -8.46 12.15
C ILE A 181 3.34 -9.21 13.26
N SER A 182 4.34 -10.01 12.90
CA SER A 182 5.16 -10.73 13.87
C SER A 182 6.00 -9.79 14.74
N ALA A 183 6.60 -8.75 14.15
CA ALA A 183 7.33 -7.71 14.90
C ALA A 183 6.41 -6.94 15.86
N TYR A 184 5.19 -6.61 15.43
CA TYR A 184 4.21 -5.88 16.26
C TYR A 184 3.72 -6.72 17.45
N GLN A 185 3.47 -8.02 17.22
CA GLN A 185 3.11 -8.98 18.27
C GLN A 185 4.26 -9.23 19.26
N LEU A 186 5.51 -9.06 18.82
CA LEU A 186 6.69 -9.18 19.68
C LEU A 186 6.82 -7.97 20.63
N THR A 187 6.57 -6.76 20.13
CA THR A 187 6.62 -5.51 20.91
C THR A 187 5.49 -5.38 21.94
N MET A 188 4.33 -6.00 21.70
CA MET A 188 3.21 -5.99 22.66
C MET A 188 3.33 -7.04 23.78
N LYS A 189 4.30 -7.96 23.70
CA LYS A 189 4.52 -9.04 24.67
C LYS A 189 5.70 -8.80 25.63
N THR A 190 6.41 -7.70 25.46
CA THR A 190 7.52 -7.24 26.31
C THR A 190 7.10 -5.98 27.04
#